data_AF-A0A1I2VYI9-F1
#
_entry.id   AF-A0A1I2VYI9-F1
#
_cell.length_a   1.000
_cell.length_b   1.000
_cell.length_c   1.000
_cell.angle_alpha   90.00
_cell.angle_beta   90.00
_cell.angle_gamma   90.00
#
_symmetry.space_group_name_H-M   'P 1'
#
loop_
_entity.id
_entity.type
_entity.pdbx_description
1 polymer ?
#
loop_
_entity_poly.entity_id
_entity_poly.type
_entity_poly.pdbx_seq_one_letter_code
_entity_poly.pdbx_strand_id
1 'polypeptide(L)'
;MTKFLRPSPRPSRLASVLAALLMAGSAARAQTIADGSDAALPAGTAPAVMALLGKGLKAPEAARYGRLRPGRAGAICGDVDTTNRMGQHVGPRGFVADLESGFAAIVPDGPELRNPASPAHYAAMQRTLALFSANCAI
;
A
#
# COMPACT_ATOMS: atom_id res chain seq x y z
N MET A 1 70.86 -11.94 -43.66
CA MET A 1 69.74 -11.54 -44.54
C MET A 1 68.44 -11.96 -43.89
N THR A 2 67.59 -10.96 -43.69
CA THR A 2 66.29 -10.87 -43.01
C THR A 2 65.24 -11.89 -43.43
N LYS A 3 64.50 -12.45 -42.45
CA LYS A 3 63.05 -12.63 -42.60
C LYS A 3 62.31 -12.62 -41.27
N PHE A 4 61.60 -11.51 -41.04
CA PHE A 4 60.53 -11.34 -40.07
C PHE A 4 59.32 -12.20 -40.48
N LEU A 5 58.67 -12.86 -39.51
CA LEU A 5 57.22 -13.07 -39.52
C LEU A 5 56.67 -12.96 -38.10
N ARG A 6 55.68 -12.08 -37.98
CA ARG A 6 55.01 -11.64 -36.75
C ARG A 6 54.05 -12.69 -36.22
N PRO A 7 53.82 -12.79 -34.89
CA PRO A 7 52.71 -13.55 -34.33
C PRO A 7 51.37 -12.83 -34.55
N SER A 8 50.35 -13.61 -34.96
CA SER A 8 48.96 -13.17 -35.11
C SER A 8 48.31 -12.90 -33.74
N PRO A 9 47.56 -11.79 -33.56
CA PRO A 9 46.80 -11.54 -32.34
C PRO A 9 45.52 -12.39 -32.30
N ARG A 10 45.31 -13.11 -31.19
CA ARG A 10 44.03 -13.75 -30.85
C ARG A 10 42.99 -12.67 -30.56
N PRO A 11 41.81 -12.66 -31.20
CA PRO A 11 40.75 -11.74 -30.81
C PRO A 11 40.13 -12.18 -29.47
N SER A 12 40.57 -11.55 -28.39
CA SER A 12 39.76 -11.38 -27.19
C SER A 12 38.60 -10.44 -27.51
N ARG A 13 37.37 -10.93 -27.43
CA ARG A 13 36.17 -10.09 -27.43
C ARG A 13 35.30 -10.46 -26.23
N LEU A 14 35.82 -10.08 -25.07
CA LEU A 14 35.02 -9.57 -23.94
C LEU A 14 34.21 -8.38 -24.47
N ALA A 15 33.04 -8.61 -25.05
CA ALA A 15 32.09 -7.55 -25.42
C ALA A 15 30.74 -8.14 -25.85
N SER A 16 29.95 -8.61 -24.88
CA SER A 16 28.48 -8.59 -24.96
C SER A 16 28.02 -7.95 -23.66
N VAL A 17 27.99 -6.61 -23.60
CA VAL A 17 26.77 -5.83 -23.88
C VAL A 17 25.67 -6.33 -22.94
N LEU A 18 25.60 -5.82 -21.71
CA LEU A 18 24.77 -4.65 -21.40
C LEU A 18 23.31 -4.83 -21.87
N ALA A 19 22.65 -5.93 -21.47
CA ALA A 19 21.25 -6.20 -21.86
C ALA A 19 20.45 -7.00 -20.81
N ALA A 20 20.79 -6.91 -19.53
CA ALA A 20 20.02 -7.60 -18.47
C ALA A 20 19.68 -6.75 -17.25
N LEU A 21 19.84 -5.42 -17.32
CA LEU A 21 19.03 -4.50 -16.50
C LEU A 21 17.64 -4.32 -17.14
N LEU A 22 17.01 -5.43 -17.49
CA LEU A 22 15.59 -5.47 -17.78
C LEU A 22 14.87 -5.34 -16.45
N MET A 23 14.53 -4.10 -16.10
CA MET A 23 13.15 -3.78 -15.76
C MET A 23 12.50 -4.73 -14.74
N ALA A 24 13.18 -5.02 -13.63
CA ALA A 24 12.51 -5.38 -12.38
C ALA A 24 12.01 -4.11 -11.70
N GLY A 25 11.47 -3.16 -12.48
CA GLY A 25 10.48 -2.24 -11.96
C GLY A 25 9.26 -3.09 -11.71
N SER A 26 9.11 -3.59 -10.48
CA SER A 26 7.84 -4.11 -10.03
C SER A 26 6.79 -3.09 -10.46
N ALA A 27 5.89 -3.50 -11.35
CA ALA A 27 4.63 -2.81 -11.51
C ALA A 27 3.93 -2.94 -10.16
N ALA A 28 4.33 -2.10 -9.20
CA ALA A 28 3.47 -1.66 -8.13
C ALA A 28 2.29 -1.06 -8.90
N ARG A 29 1.26 -1.87 -9.13
CA ARG A 29 -0.01 -1.38 -9.64
C ARG A 29 -0.35 -0.27 -8.69
N ALA A 30 -0.26 0.96 -9.20
CA ALA A 30 -0.35 2.16 -8.40
C ALA A 30 -1.72 2.09 -7.72
N GLN A 31 -1.72 1.70 -6.44
CA GLN A 31 -2.85 1.92 -5.56
C GLN A 31 -2.97 3.43 -5.53
N THR A 32 -3.94 3.94 -6.28
CA THR A 32 -4.04 5.35 -6.60
C THR A 32 -4.80 6.03 -5.48
N ILE A 33 -4.14 7.00 -4.86
CA ILE A 33 -4.79 7.98 -4.02
C ILE A 33 -5.43 8.97 -4.99
N ALA A 34 -6.73 8.80 -5.22
CA ALA A 34 -7.42 9.39 -6.36
C ALA A 34 -7.57 10.92 -6.24
N ASP A 35 -7.38 11.47 -5.04
CA ASP A 35 -7.59 12.88 -4.71
C ASP A 35 -6.31 13.65 -4.36
N GLY A 36 -5.14 13.00 -4.41
CA GLY A 36 -3.85 13.63 -4.09
C GLY A 36 -3.68 14.02 -2.62
N SER A 37 -4.52 13.49 -1.72
CA SER A 37 -4.49 13.82 -0.29
C SER A 37 -3.19 13.39 0.42
N ASP A 38 -2.42 12.49 -0.18
CA ASP A 38 -1.09 12.10 0.29
C ASP A 38 -0.03 13.18 0.18
N ALA A 39 -0.26 14.24 -0.61
CA ALA A 39 0.68 15.35 -0.73
C ALA A 39 0.98 16.06 0.60
N ALA A 40 0.07 15.97 1.57
CA ALA A 40 0.25 16.52 2.91
C ALA A 40 0.99 15.58 3.89
N LEU A 41 1.31 14.35 3.45
CA LEU A 41 1.94 13.33 4.28
C LEU A 41 3.45 13.24 4.01
N PRO A 42 4.25 12.80 5.00
CA PRO A 42 5.63 12.42 4.76
C PRO A 42 5.77 11.35 3.67
N ALA A 43 6.88 11.38 2.95
CA ALA A 43 7.18 10.38 1.93
C ALA A 43 7.16 8.96 2.53
N GLY A 44 6.47 8.04 1.87
CA GLY A 44 6.36 6.65 2.32
C GLY A 44 5.23 6.37 3.32
N THR A 45 4.60 7.40 3.90
CA THR A 45 3.47 7.20 4.83
C THR A 45 2.26 6.58 4.13
N ALA A 46 1.84 7.13 2.99
CA ALA A 46 0.76 6.60 2.18
C ALA A 46 0.93 5.10 1.80
N PRO A 47 2.06 4.67 1.19
CA PRO A 47 2.24 3.26 0.86
C PRO A 47 2.33 2.36 2.10
N ALA A 48 2.86 2.84 3.23
CA ALA A 48 2.85 2.06 4.48
C ALA A 48 1.41 1.84 4.99
N VAL A 49 0.56 2.87 4.95
CA VAL A 49 -0.86 2.77 5.32
C VAL A 49 -1.60 1.80 4.39
N MET A 50 -1.41 1.93 3.08
CA MET A 50 -2.06 1.05 2.09
C MET A 50 -1.62 -0.41 2.25
N ALA A 51 -0.32 -0.65 2.49
CA ALA A 51 0.20 -1.99 2.76
C ALA A 51 -0.39 -2.57 4.05
N LEU A 52 -0.60 -1.74 5.08
CA LEU A 52 -1.13 -2.19 6.36
C LEU A 52 -2.62 -2.52 6.30
N LEU A 53 -3.43 -1.62 5.72
CA LEU A 53 -4.86 -1.87 5.47
C LEU A 53 -5.05 -3.07 4.54
N GLY A 54 -4.22 -3.19 3.50
CA GLY A 54 -4.32 -4.24 2.50
C GLY A 54 -4.27 -5.66 3.06
N LYS A 55 -3.64 -5.88 4.22
CA LYS A 55 -3.61 -7.19 4.91
C LYS A 55 -4.99 -7.70 5.29
N GLY A 56 -5.96 -6.80 5.53
CA GLY A 56 -7.34 -7.14 5.89
C GLY A 56 -8.31 -7.13 4.71
N LEU A 57 -7.86 -6.77 3.50
CA LEU A 57 -8.73 -6.62 2.33
C LEU A 57 -8.74 -7.88 1.47
N LYS A 58 -9.91 -8.18 0.90
CA LYS A 58 -10.06 -9.27 -0.08
C LYS A 58 -9.40 -8.96 -1.42
N ALA A 59 -9.45 -7.70 -1.86
CA ALA A 59 -8.90 -7.22 -3.13
C ALA A 59 -8.20 -5.87 -2.90
N PRO A 60 -7.03 -5.85 -2.22
CA PRO A 60 -6.33 -4.63 -1.85
C PRO A 60 -5.90 -3.77 -3.05
N GLU A 61 -5.66 -4.37 -4.20
CA GLU A 61 -5.29 -3.71 -5.46
C GLU A 61 -6.46 -2.98 -6.14
N ALA A 62 -7.70 -3.36 -5.82
CA ALA A 62 -8.91 -2.70 -6.31
C ALA A 62 -9.38 -1.58 -5.38
N ALA A 63 -8.78 -1.46 -4.18
CA ALA A 63 -9.16 -0.44 -3.21
C ALA A 63 -8.74 0.96 -3.69
N ARG A 64 -9.62 1.95 -3.47
CA ARG A 64 -9.34 3.36 -3.73
C ARG A 64 -9.22 4.09 -2.41
N TYR A 65 -8.13 4.80 -2.21
CA TYR A 65 -7.86 5.53 -0.98
C TYR A 65 -8.03 7.03 -1.23
N GLY A 66 -8.49 7.75 -0.21
CA GLY A 66 -8.68 9.19 -0.29
C GLY A 66 -8.68 9.84 1.09
N ARG A 67 -8.80 11.17 1.07
CA ARG A 67 -8.88 12.05 2.24
C ARG A 67 -7.81 11.74 3.30
N LEU A 68 -6.65 11.28 2.86
CA LEU A 68 -5.51 10.99 3.73
C LEU A 68 -5.10 12.26 4.45
N ARG A 69 -4.94 12.16 5.77
CA ARG A 69 -4.48 13.27 6.60
C ARG A 69 -3.83 12.75 7.89
N PRO A 70 -2.92 13.53 8.48
CA PRO A 70 -2.50 13.29 9.85
C PRO A 70 -3.70 13.35 10.79
N GLY A 71 -3.79 12.36 11.66
CA GLY A 71 -4.66 12.34 12.84
C GLY A 71 -3.91 12.79 14.08
N ARG A 72 -4.56 12.61 15.24
CA ARG A 72 -3.91 12.81 16.55
C ARG A 72 -2.96 11.65 16.85
N ALA A 73 -2.04 11.87 17.79
CA ALA A 73 -1.10 10.86 18.30
C ALA A 73 -0.34 10.07 17.21
N GLY A 74 -0.01 10.70 16.09
CA GLY A 74 0.74 10.05 14.99
C GLY A 74 -0.09 9.11 14.11
N ALA A 75 -1.39 8.98 14.35
CA ALA A 75 -2.27 8.20 13.49
C ALA A 75 -2.45 8.87 12.11
N ILE A 76 -2.83 8.09 11.12
CA ILE A 76 -3.25 8.53 9.79
C ILE A 76 -4.72 8.19 9.62
N CYS A 77 -5.49 9.17 9.15
CA CYS A 77 -6.91 9.06 8.91
C CYS A 77 -7.20 9.23 7.42
N GLY A 78 -8.27 8.62 6.94
CA GLY A 78 -8.73 8.81 5.57
C GLY A 78 -9.97 7.97 5.29
N ASP A 79 -10.26 7.78 4.02
CA ASP A 79 -11.26 6.84 3.56
C ASP A 79 -10.72 5.85 2.53
N VAL A 80 -11.38 4.70 2.47
CA VAL A 80 -11.10 3.63 1.53
C VAL A 80 -12.42 3.12 0.95
N ASP A 81 -12.48 3.05 -0.37
CA ASP A 81 -13.57 2.44 -1.13
C ASP A 81 -13.09 1.07 -1.61
N THR A 82 -13.81 0.03 -1.19
CA THR A 82 -13.49 -1.38 -1.48
C THR A 82 -14.55 -2.00 -2.37
N THR A 83 -14.22 -3.12 -3.02
CA THR A 83 -15.16 -3.81 -3.88
C THR A 83 -15.88 -4.94 -3.16
N ASN A 84 -17.17 -5.11 -3.44
CA ASN A 84 -17.92 -6.30 -3.04
C ASN A 84 -17.47 -7.55 -3.84
N ARG A 85 -18.13 -8.70 -3.61
CA ARG A 85 -17.81 -9.95 -4.32
C ARG A 85 -18.05 -9.88 -5.83
N MET A 86 -18.81 -8.90 -6.32
CA MET A 86 -19.08 -8.66 -7.73
C MET A 86 -18.13 -7.63 -8.36
N GLY A 87 -17.10 -7.20 -7.63
CA GLY A 87 -16.14 -6.21 -8.12
C GLY A 87 -16.68 -4.78 -8.15
N GLN A 88 -17.86 -4.52 -7.56
CA GLN A 88 -18.45 -3.18 -7.50
C GLN A 88 -18.00 -2.47 -6.22
N HIS A 89 -17.59 -1.22 -6.38
CA HIS A 89 -17.29 -0.32 -5.27
C HIS A 89 -18.51 -0.11 -4.38
N VAL A 90 -18.32 -0.26 -3.07
CA VAL A 90 -19.39 -0.12 -2.07
C VAL A 90 -19.48 1.28 -1.47
N GLY A 91 -18.57 2.16 -1.87
CA GLY A 91 -18.48 3.53 -1.40
C GLY A 91 -17.41 3.72 -0.32
N PRO A 92 -16.97 4.97 -0.12
CA PRO A 92 -15.88 5.29 0.79
C PRO A 92 -16.26 5.06 2.25
N ARG A 93 -15.39 4.36 2.97
CA ARG A 93 -15.50 4.14 4.42
C ARG A 93 -14.29 4.71 5.13
N GLY A 94 -14.51 5.38 6.26
CA GLY A 94 -13.43 5.90 7.08
C GLY A 94 -12.50 4.79 7.56
N PHE A 95 -11.22 5.09 7.70
CA PHE A 95 -10.24 4.22 8.34
C PHE A 95 -9.36 4.99 9.32
N VAL A 96 -8.71 4.26 10.22
CA VAL A 96 -7.60 4.74 11.05
C VAL A 96 -6.42 3.80 10.89
N ALA A 97 -5.22 4.36 10.77
CA ALA A 97 -3.97 3.63 10.74
C ALA A 97 -2.99 4.22 11.75
N ASP A 98 -2.51 3.41 12.67
CA ASP A 98 -1.41 3.69 13.57
C ASP A 98 -0.20 2.87 13.09
N LEU A 99 0.73 3.56 12.43
CA LEU A 99 1.91 2.94 11.84
C LEU A 99 2.93 2.49 12.90
N GLU A 100 2.92 3.11 14.09
CA GLU A 100 3.84 2.76 15.18
C GLU A 100 3.43 1.42 15.80
N SER A 101 2.14 1.24 16.09
CA SER A 101 1.63 -0.05 16.60
C SER A 101 1.42 -1.10 15.50
N GLY A 102 1.58 -0.74 14.23
CA GLY A 102 1.30 -1.63 13.10
C GLY A 102 -0.16 -2.02 13.02
N PHE A 103 -1.08 -1.13 13.42
CA PHE A 103 -2.52 -1.34 13.38
C PHE A 103 -3.17 -0.48 12.30
N ALA A 104 -4.02 -1.07 11.45
CA ALA A 104 -4.93 -0.30 10.62
C ALA A 104 -6.23 -1.05 10.40
N ALA A 105 -7.35 -0.32 10.40
CA ALA A 105 -8.66 -0.91 10.20
C ALA A 105 -9.66 0.10 9.62
N ILE A 106 -10.61 -0.45 8.84
CA ILE A 106 -11.77 0.29 8.34
C ILE A 106 -12.80 0.39 9.47
N VAL A 107 -13.38 1.57 9.63
CA VAL A 107 -14.43 1.83 10.61
C VAL A 107 -15.64 0.93 10.32
N PRO A 108 -16.05 0.08 11.26
CA PRO A 108 -17.17 -0.82 11.06
C PRO A 108 -18.49 -0.05 10.93
N ASP A 109 -19.43 -0.58 10.15
CA ASP A 109 -20.76 0.00 10.01
C ASP A 109 -21.77 -0.59 11.03
N GLY A 110 -22.98 -0.03 11.08
CA GLY A 110 -24.02 -0.47 12.01
C GLY A 110 -24.39 -1.95 11.86
N PRO A 111 -24.66 -2.47 10.65
CA PRO A 111 -24.86 -3.89 10.42
C PRO A 111 -23.73 -4.79 10.91
N GLU A 112 -22.48 -4.44 10.65
CA GLU A 112 -21.30 -5.21 11.09
C GLU A 112 -21.23 -5.30 12.62
N LEU A 113 -21.48 -4.18 13.31
CA LEU A 113 -21.51 -4.14 14.77
C LEU A 113 -22.62 -5.00 15.40
N ARG A 114 -23.75 -5.16 14.70
CA ARG A 114 -24.87 -5.98 15.16
C ARG A 114 -24.67 -7.48 14.92
N ASN A 115 -23.80 -7.86 13.98
CA ASN A 115 -23.57 -9.26 13.63
C ASN A 115 -22.07 -9.60 13.56
N PRO A 116 -21.35 -9.52 14.70
CA PRO A 116 -19.95 -9.91 14.74
C PRO A 116 -19.79 -11.42 14.54
N ALA A 117 -18.81 -11.81 13.73
CA ALA A 117 -18.48 -13.22 13.51
C ALA A 117 -18.01 -13.96 14.78
N SER A 118 -17.51 -13.24 15.79
CA SER A 118 -17.09 -13.78 17.09
C SER A 118 -16.93 -12.67 18.12
N PRO A 119 -16.83 -12.98 19.43
CA PRO A 119 -16.51 -11.99 20.46
C PRO A 119 -15.19 -11.25 20.20
N ALA A 120 -14.17 -11.96 19.69
CA ALA A 120 -12.89 -11.36 19.33
C ALA A 120 -13.01 -10.38 18.15
N HIS A 121 -13.85 -10.71 17.15
CA HIS A 121 -14.13 -9.82 16.04
C HIS A 121 -14.85 -8.54 16.52
N TYR A 122 -15.81 -8.68 17.44
CA TYR A 122 -16.46 -7.52 18.07
C TYR A 122 -15.46 -6.64 18.83
N ALA A 123 -14.57 -7.23 19.63
CA ALA A 123 -13.55 -6.49 20.35
C ALA A 123 -12.60 -5.73 19.40
N ALA A 124 -12.23 -6.33 18.26
CA ALA A 124 -11.44 -5.66 17.23
C ALA A 124 -12.18 -4.45 16.62
N MET A 125 -13.48 -4.60 16.31
CA MET A 125 -14.32 -3.50 15.83
C MET A 125 -14.40 -2.35 16.86
N GLN A 126 -14.60 -2.67 18.15
CA GLN A 126 -14.62 -1.67 19.22
C GLN A 126 -13.29 -0.95 19.37
N ARG A 127 -12.16 -1.67 19.25
CA ARG A 127 -10.82 -1.06 19.22
C ARG A 127 -10.67 -0.08 18.05
N THR A 128 -11.15 -0.45 16.85
CA THR A 128 -11.13 0.44 15.69
C THR A 128 -11.94 1.70 15.93
N LEU A 129 -13.15 1.58 16.50
CA LEU A 129 -13.98 2.74 16.84
C LEU A 129 -13.33 3.65 17.87
N ALA A 130 -12.73 3.08 18.91
CA ALA A 130 -12.01 3.84 19.94
C ALA A 130 -10.81 4.60 19.34
N LEU A 131 -10.00 3.93 18.50
CA LEU A 131 -8.87 4.57 17.83
C LEU A 131 -9.31 5.63 16.83
N PHE A 132 -10.36 5.37 16.05
CA PHE A 132 -10.87 6.34 15.08
C PHE A 132 -11.47 7.56 15.78
N SER A 133 -12.26 7.38 16.83
CA SER A 133 -12.82 8.50 17.59
C SER A 133 -11.76 9.34 18.29
N ALA A 134 -10.73 8.71 18.86
CA ALA A 134 -9.64 9.41 19.53
C ALA A 134 -8.75 10.21 18.57
N ASN A 135 -8.58 9.74 17.33
CA ASN A 135 -7.55 10.29 16.44
C ASN A 135 -8.09 10.97 15.17
N CYS A 136 -9.28 10.59 14.71
CA CYS A 136 -9.81 10.94 13.40
C CYS A 136 -11.17 11.66 13.42
N ALA A 137 -11.89 11.68 14.55
CA ALA A 137 -13.08 12.50 14.69
C ALA A 137 -12.73 14.00 14.51
N ILE A 138 -13.57 14.70 13.75
CA ILE A 138 -13.44 16.12 13.39
C ILE A 138 -13.98 16.96 14.54
#